data_AF-A0A354A2Y3-F1
#
_entry.id   AF-A0A354A2Y3-F1
#
_cell.length_a   1.000
_cell.length_b   1.000
_cell.length_c   1.000
_cell.angle_alpha   90.00
_cell.angle_beta   90.00
_cell.angle_gamma   90.00
#
_symmetry.space_group_name_H-M   'P 1'
#
loop_
_entity.id
_entity.type
_entity.pdbx_description
1 polymer ?
#
loop_
_entity_poly.entity_id
_entity_poly.type
_entity_poly.pdbx_seq_one_letter_code
_entity_poly.pdbx_strand_id
1 'polypeptide(L)' 'MCKWLYNDSKEGKPFAQLPEDWKCPKCGALKKAFEKIG' A
#
# COMPACT_ATOMS: atom_id res chain seq x y z
N MET A 1 12.08 4.85 -9.07
CA MET A 1 11.13 3.71 -9.06
C MET A 1 11.01 3.14 -7.65
N CYS A 2 9.84 3.22 -7.02
CA CYS A 2 9.59 2.56 -5.73
C CYS A 2 8.97 1.18 -5.97
N LYS A 3 9.54 0.12 -5.39
CA LYS A 3 9.03 -1.27 -5.45
C LYS A 3 8.62 -1.75 -4.06
N TRP A 4 7.91 -0.90 -3.31
CA TRP A 4 7.47 -1.28 -1.97
C TRP A 4 6.23 -2.17 -2.07
N LEU A 5 6.25 -3.31 -1.39
CA LEU A 5 5.14 -4.26 -1.34
C LEU A 5 4.44 -4.13 0.01
N TYR A 6 3.14 -3.87 -0.02
CA TYR A 6 2.28 -3.89 1.16
C TYR A 6 1.99 -5.34 1.54
N ASN A 7 2.17 -5.70 2.81
CA ASN A 7 1.89 -7.05 3.30
C ASN A 7 0.85 -6.97 4.42
N ASP A 8 -0.35 -7.47 4.14
CA ASP A 8 -1.49 -7.49 5.07
C ASP A 8 -1.16 -8.15 6.42
N SER A 9 -0.41 -9.25 6.39
CA SER A 9 -0.04 -10.01 7.59
C SER A 9 0.97 -9.24 8.45
N LYS A 10 1.83 -8.40 7.85
CA LYS A 10 2.74 -7.53 8.59
C LYS A 10 2.09 -6.26 9.12
N GLU A 11 1.14 -5.69 8.38
CA GLU A 11 0.50 -4.41 8.74
C GLU A 11 -0.77 -4.58 9.55
N GLY A 12 -1.25 -5.82 9.73
CA GLY A 12 -2.41 -6.17 10.55
C GLY A 12 -3.75 -5.69 9.98
N LYS A 13 -3.74 -5.08 8.80
CA LYS A 13 -4.92 -4.65 8.05
C LYS A 13 -4.71 -4.87 6.56
N PRO A 14 -5.71 -5.34 5.82
CA PRO A 14 -5.57 -5.55 4.39
C PRO A 14 -5.44 -4.21 3.65
N PHE A 15 -4.66 -4.19 2.57
CA PHE A 15 -4.48 -3.01 1.71
C PHE A 15 -5.83 -2.43 1.27
N ALA A 16 -6.80 -3.29 0.99
CA ALA A 16 -8.16 -2.90 0.62
C ALA A 16 -8.84 -2.00 1.67
N GLN A 17 -8.61 -2.24 2.96
CA GLN A 17 -9.19 -1.45 4.07
C GLN A 17 -8.42 -0.18 4.40
N LEU A 18 -7.29 0.08 3.73
CA LEU A 18 -6.58 1.34 3.97
C LEU A 18 -7.41 2.55 3.55
N PRO A 19 -7.28 3.68 4.24
CA PRO A 19 -7.90 4.92 3.80
C PRO A 19 -7.34 5.36 2.44
N GLU A 20 -8.14 6.12 1.72
CA GLU A 20 -7.81 6.68 0.40
C GLU A 20 -6.63 7.68 0.44
N ASP A 21 -6.42 8.37 1.57
CA ASP A 21 -5.23 9.20 1.80
C ASP A 21 -3.99 8.40 2.21
N TRP A 22 -4.08 7.07 2.31
CA TRP A 22 -2.90 6.27 2.64
C TRP A 22 -1.81 6.47 1.58
N LYS A 23 -0.60 6.71 2.09
CA LYS A 23 0.60 6.97 1.31
C LYS A 23 1.67 5.95 1.67
N CYS A 24 2.40 5.51 0.65
CA CYS A 24 3.52 4.61 0.80
C CYS A 24 4.54 5.22 1.77
N PRO A 25 4.92 4.52 2.85
CA PRO A 25 5.90 5.05 3.80
C PRO A 25 7.31 5.18 3.21
N LYS A 26 7.58 4.57 2.04
CA LYS A 26 8.89 4.66 1.37
C LYS A 26 9.00 5.80 0.37
N CYS A 27 7.92 6.15 -0.33
CA CYS A 27 7.98 7.11 -1.43
C CYS A 27 6.83 8.13 -1.44
N GLY A 28 5.86 8.04 -0.53
CA GLY A 28 4.69 8.91 -0.50
C GLY A 28 3.66 8.65 -1.60
N ALA A 29 3.82 7.58 -2.40
CA ALA A 29 2.84 7.23 -3.44
C ALA A 29 1.47 6.93 -2.82
N LEU A 30 0.41 7.45 -3.44
CA LEU A 30 -0.96 7.23 -2.99
C LEU A 30 -1.39 5.77 -3.15
N LYS A 31 -2.36 5.33 -2.35
CA LYS A 31 -2.99 3.99 -2.45
C LYS A 31 -3.37 3.61 -3.89
N LYS A 32 -3.88 4.57 -4.68
CA LYS A 32 -4.29 4.37 -6.08
C LYS A 32 -3.14 4.03 -7.04
N ALA A 33 -1.89 4.32 -6.66
CA ALA A 33 -0.71 4.01 -7.47
C ALA A 33 -0.20 2.57 -7.23
N PHE A 34 -0.85 1.82 -6.33
CA PHE A 34 -0.55 0.43 -6.08
C PHE A 34 -1.53 -0.45 -6.83
N GLU A 35 -0.99 -1.49 -7.46
CA GLU A 35 -1.77 -2.54 -8.10
C GLU A 35 -1.78 -3.77 -7.21
N LYS A 36 -2.90 -4.48 -7.19
CA LYS A 36 -3.01 -5.75 -6.48
C LYS A 36 -2.24 -6.79 -7.30
N ILE A 37 -1.17 -7.33 -6.72
CA ILE A 37 -0.50 -8.51 -7.29
C ILE A 37 -1.39 -9.71 -6.93
N GLY A 38 -1.87 -10.40 -7.97
CA GLY A 38 -2.75 -11.56 -7.88
C GLY A 38 -2.09 -12.77 -7.26
#